data_AF-A0A7C0ZGV6-F1
#
_entry.id   AF-A0A7C0ZGV6-F1
#
_cell.length_a   1.000
_cell.length_b   1.000
_cell.length_c   1.000
_cell.angle_alpha   90.00
_cell.angle_beta   90.00
_cell.angle_gamma   90.00
#
_symmetry.space_group_name_H-M   'P 1'
#
loop_
_entity.id
_entity.type
_entity.pdbx_description
1 polymer ?
#
loop_
_entity_poly.entity_id
_entity_poly.type
_entity_poly.pdbx_seq_one_letter_code
_entity_poly.pdbx_strand_id
1 'polypeptide(L)'
;MTAKLETAMEQIEIATGVLVVGGGMTGVATALEVAQQGYPVTLIEAGDQVGPAAESRPRTGLPDVQRLNDMAARLAKTDSVEVLTAARLDAAAGVAGDFKVWLSTAEDVLERRVGAIVVAAEFDTTPLFDAYGLAPGESVIGQSEVERRLAEDPRAFADKTVAFVAGFAQNGNPLVMQRIFHSVKALQAGGAAGVYVYVGDLKVADDGLERQYRLGRDGGAIYFKLRQAPAIAVSEAGAVIGFHDPVVRQQIEVAADCLVVEEALGVGPECADLAAILRIDIGPQGFLQSDNIYRFPVATNREGIFVAGASREVRSLPWALADARNAALRVAEVLGDGTRLVPRDKAVVDIGKCTFCLTCYRCCPHGAIYWQAENKPVISPVACQGCGICASECPMDAIQIGGFSDEQIRSQIGAKLADVNGDPAIVAFCCQNSALVAGEMAAAFRMNLPAGLRTIQVPCAGKIDLQYILDAFVSGADGVLVMACHPGNCKSERGNTYAGWRVEDAQRLIAGAGLEPERLRFATLAANMGTDFQAIVIDMEQKIRDLGKSRLR
;
A
#
# COMPACT_ATOMS: atom_id res chain seq x y z
N MET A 1 12.23 10.96 29.18
CA MET A 1 13.27 10.99 28.13
C MET A 1 14.06 9.70 28.24
N THR A 2 13.61 8.64 27.57
CA THR A 2 14.37 7.40 27.42
C THR A 2 15.62 7.73 26.61
N ALA A 3 16.80 7.48 27.20
CA ALA A 3 18.06 7.59 26.49
C ALA A 3 17.97 6.69 25.25
N LYS A 4 18.03 7.28 24.06
CA LYS A 4 18.20 6.50 22.83
C LYS A 4 19.52 5.76 23.01
N LEU A 5 19.45 4.43 23.10
CA LEU A 5 20.63 3.56 23.07
C LEU A 5 21.46 3.96 21.85
N GLU A 6 22.64 4.53 22.08
CA GLU A 6 23.57 4.90 21.00
C GLU A 6 23.95 3.61 20.26
N THR A 7 23.36 3.41 19.09
CA THR A 7 23.67 2.27 18.25
C THR A 7 24.87 2.66 17.39
N ALA A 8 25.91 1.84 17.38
CA ALA A 8 27.06 2.08 16.51
C ALA A 8 26.60 2.15 15.05
N MET A 9 26.93 3.24 14.37
CA MET A 9 26.57 3.45 12.98
C MET A 9 27.74 3.09 12.07
N GLU A 10 27.46 2.59 10.88
CA GLU A 10 28.45 2.39 9.82
C GLU A 10 27.97 2.98 8.50
N GLN A 11 28.91 3.45 7.70
CA GLN A 11 28.64 3.92 6.36
C GLN A 11 28.85 2.76 5.40
N ILE A 12 27.86 2.51 4.55
CA ILE A 12 27.91 1.49 3.50
C ILE A 12 27.73 2.14 2.12
N GLU A 13 28.30 1.52 1.10
CA GLU A 13 28.06 1.88 -0.29
C GLU A 13 26.84 1.13 -0.83
N ILE A 14 26.04 1.82 -1.63
CA ILE A 14 24.83 1.28 -2.27
C ILE A 14 24.78 1.68 -3.74
N ALA A 15 24.18 0.82 -4.56
CA ALA A 15 23.92 1.12 -5.96
C ALA A 15 22.97 2.34 -6.07
N THR A 16 23.22 3.20 -7.04
CA THR A 16 22.42 4.42 -7.29
C THR A 16 21.47 4.29 -8.48
N GLY A 17 21.62 3.24 -9.29
CA GLY A 17 20.74 2.98 -10.43
C GLY A 17 19.30 2.69 -9.99
N VAL A 18 18.33 3.10 -10.81
CA VAL A 18 16.91 2.94 -10.52
C VAL A 18 16.22 2.24 -11.67
N LEU A 19 15.48 1.17 -11.38
CA LEU A 19 14.59 0.53 -12.36
C LEU A 19 13.21 1.20 -12.28
N VAL A 20 12.67 1.65 -13.41
CA VAL A 20 11.28 2.09 -13.54
C VAL A 20 10.54 1.10 -14.42
N VAL A 21 9.45 0.53 -13.91
CA VAL A 21 8.62 -0.46 -14.62
C VAL A 21 7.34 0.23 -15.12
N GLY A 22 7.16 0.29 -16.43
CA GLY A 22 6.05 0.96 -17.11
C GLY A 22 6.52 2.18 -17.90
N GLY A 23 6.13 2.25 -19.18
CA GLY A 23 6.45 3.30 -20.15
C GLY A 23 5.28 4.22 -20.48
N GLY A 24 4.18 4.14 -19.72
CA GLY A 24 3.09 5.12 -19.75
C GLY A 24 3.49 6.47 -19.13
N MET A 25 2.56 7.43 -19.09
CA MET A 25 2.82 8.78 -18.58
C MET A 25 3.41 8.80 -17.17
N THR A 26 2.97 7.92 -16.28
CA THR A 26 3.49 7.92 -14.90
C THR A 26 4.90 7.39 -14.83
N GLY A 27 5.22 6.35 -15.61
CA GLY A 27 6.56 5.79 -15.70
C GLY A 27 7.55 6.78 -16.30
N VAL A 28 7.18 7.43 -17.43
CA VAL A 28 7.99 8.48 -18.04
C VAL A 28 8.21 9.66 -17.09
N ALA A 29 7.15 10.11 -16.38
CA ALA A 29 7.28 11.15 -15.37
C ALA A 29 8.26 10.74 -14.27
N THR A 30 8.11 9.53 -13.75
CA THR A 30 8.95 8.99 -12.67
C THR A 30 10.41 8.93 -13.10
N ALA A 31 10.69 8.40 -14.29
CA ALA A 31 12.04 8.31 -14.83
C ALA A 31 12.69 9.69 -14.97
N LEU A 32 11.96 10.69 -15.50
CA LEU A 32 12.46 12.06 -15.61
C LEU A 32 12.73 12.71 -14.25
N GLU A 33 11.81 12.57 -13.29
CA GLU A 33 11.94 13.16 -11.95
C GLU A 33 13.11 12.52 -11.17
N VAL A 34 13.31 11.21 -11.31
CA VAL A 34 14.46 10.49 -10.72
C VAL A 34 15.77 10.89 -11.40
N ALA A 35 15.81 10.92 -12.74
CA ALA A 35 16.99 11.32 -13.49
C ALA A 35 17.40 12.77 -13.23
N GLN A 36 16.44 13.67 -13.02
CA GLN A 36 16.69 15.06 -12.65
C GLN A 36 17.43 15.20 -11.31
N GLN A 37 17.34 14.22 -10.42
CA GLN A 37 18.07 14.18 -9.16
C GLN A 37 19.49 13.58 -9.30
N GLY A 38 19.89 13.17 -10.52
CA GLY A 38 21.22 12.67 -10.81
C GLY A 38 21.36 11.14 -10.74
N TYR A 39 20.28 10.40 -10.54
CA TYR A 39 20.31 8.94 -10.53
C TYR A 39 20.21 8.37 -11.95
N PRO A 40 21.03 7.37 -12.32
CA PRO A 40 20.87 6.67 -13.59
C PRO A 40 19.60 5.80 -13.55
N VAL A 41 18.82 5.82 -14.63
CA VAL A 41 17.54 5.13 -14.72
C VAL A 41 17.55 4.12 -15.86
N THR A 42 17.05 2.91 -15.59
CA THR A 42 16.60 1.98 -16.63
C THR A 42 15.08 1.95 -16.59
N LEU A 43 14.42 2.42 -17.64
CA LEU A 43 12.97 2.32 -17.81
C LEU A 43 12.65 1.14 -18.72
N ILE A 44 11.77 0.25 -18.27
CA ILE A 44 11.28 -0.88 -19.07
C ILE A 44 9.81 -0.69 -19.44
N GLU A 45 9.48 -1.05 -20.68
CA GLU A 45 8.13 -1.08 -21.23
C GLU A 45 7.90 -2.40 -21.97
N ALA A 46 6.77 -3.05 -21.70
CA ALA A 46 6.43 -4.35 -22.28
C ALA A 46 6.03 -4.23 -23.76
N GLY A 47 5.41 -3.12 -24.14
CA GLY A 47 5.09 -2.76 -25.52
C GLY A 47 6.33 -2.36 -26.33
N ASP A 48 6.14 -2.17 -27.63
CA ASP A 48 7.20 -1.83 -28.59
C ASP A 48 7.69 -0.38 -28.48
N GLN A 49 6.88 0.52 -27.90
CA GLN A 49 7.20 1.93 -27.73
C GLN A 49 6.72 2.49 -26.39
N VAL A 50 7.50 3.42 -25.84
CA VAL A 50 7.11 4.27 -24.70
C VAL A 50 6.17 5.38 -25.19
N GLY A 51 5.21 5.78 -24.35
CA GLY A 51 4.30 6.88 -24.65
C GLY A 51 2.86 6.43 -24.89
N PRO A 52 2.07 7.09 -25.75
CA PRO A 52 0.62 6.90 -25.80
C PRO A 52 0.13 5.51 -26.20
N ALA A 53 0.98 4.68 -26.81
CA ALA A 53 0.65 3.28 -27.10
C ALA A 53 0.98 2.33 -25.94
N ALA A 54 1.86 2.75 -25.02
CA ALA A 54 2.05 2.11 -23.72
C ALA A 54 0.98 2.54 -22.70
N GLU A 55 0.07 3.46 -23.08
CA GLU A 55 -1.07 3.84 -22.26
C GLU A 55 -2.35 3.10 -22.68
N SER A 56 -2.94 2.39 -21.73
CA SER A 56 -4.36 2.05 -21.71
C SER A 56 -5.16 3.29 -21.23
N ARG A 57 -5.62 4.13 -22.16
CA ARG A 57 -6.26 5.41 -21.83
C ARG A 57 -7.56 5.28 -21.01
N PRO A 58 -8.00 6.35 -20.27
CA PRO A 58 -7.27 7.56 -19.84
C PRO A 58 -7.42 7.98 -18.36
N ARG A 59 -6.35 8.61 -17.83
CA ARG A 59 -6.26 9.32 -16.54
C ARG A 59 -6.84 10.74 -16.55
N THR A 60 -7.40 11.17 -17.68
CA THR A 60 -7.92 12.53 -17.93
C THR A 60 -9.12 12.59 -18.88
N GLY A 61 -9.78 11.49 -19.29
CA GLY A 61 -11.00 11.58 -20.13
C GLY A 61 -10.86 12.01 -21.59
N LEU A 62 -9.79 12.70 -21.96
CA LEU A 62 -9.38 12.97 -23.34
C LEU A 62 -7.85 12.93 -23.35
N PRO A 63 -7.23 12.49 -24.45
CA PRO A 63 -5.78 12.32 -24.51
C PRO A 63 -5.02 13.60 -24.18
N ASP A 64 -4.22 13.60 -23.10
CA ASP A 64 -3.08 14.52 -22.95
C ASP A 64 -1.85 13.96 -23.69
N VAL A 65 -2.09 13.47 -24.91
CA VAL A 65 -1.11 12.79 -25.76
C VAL A 65 0.04 13.72 -26.11
N GLN A 66 -0.26 15.00 -26.32
CA GLN A 66 0.77 15.97 -26.63
C GLN A 66 1.77 16.07 -25.48
N ARG A 67 1.30 16.20 -24.24
CA ARG A 67 2.18 16.23 -23.07
C ARG A 67 2.99 14.96 -22.92
N LEU A 68 2.39 13.80 -23.17
CA LEU A 68 3.12 12.53 -23.12
C LEU A 68 4.21 12.47 -24.19
N ASN A 69 3.89 12.84 -25.42
CA ASN A 69 4.85 12.91 -26.52
C ASN A 69 5.99 13.89 -26.19
N ASP A 70 5.67 15.05 -25.62
CA ASP A 70 6.66 16.03 -25.18
C ASP A 70 7.58 15.44 -24.09
N MET A 71 7.02 14.69 -23.16
CA MET A 71 7.78 14.00 -22.10
C MET A 71 8.63 12.85 -22.63
N ALA A 72 8.11 12.02 -23.53
CA ALA A 72 8.85 10.96 -24.19
C ALA A 72 10.01 11.52 -25.04
N ALA A 73 9.78 12.63 -25.75
CA ALA A 73 10.81 13.33 -26.50
C ALA A 73 11.91 13.92 -25.60
N ARG A 74 11.57 14.34 -24.38
CA ARG A 74 12.54 14.75 -23.35
C ARG A 74 13.30 13.55 -22.79
N LEU A 75 12.61 12.44 -22.52
CA LEU A 75 13.21 11.19 -22.03
C LEU A 75 14.29 10.69 -22.99
N ALA A 76 13.99 10.64 -24.29
CA ALA A 76 14.92 10.22 -25.34
C ALA A 76 16.18 11.10 -25.47
N LYS A 77 16.17 12.32 -24.94
CA LYS A 77 17.30 13.26 -24.91
C LYS A 77 18.05 13.27 -23.58
N THR A 78 17.65 12.43 -22.63
CA THR A 78 18.21 12.39 -21.28
C THR A 78 19.22 11.25 -21.19
N ASP A 79 20.51 11.56 -21.27
CA ASP A 79 21.61 10.57 -21.33
C ASP A 79 21.68 9.64 -20.11
N SER A 80 21.14 10.06 -18.96
CA SER A 80 21.09 9.25 -17.74
C SER A 80 19.92 8.25 -17.72
N VAL A 81 19.11 8.17 -18.78
CA VAL A 81 17.98 7.24 -18.89
C VAL A 81 18.19 6.26 -20.05
N GLU A 82 18.28 4.98 -19.73
CA GLU A 82 18.19 3.86 -20.67
C GLU A 82 16.72 3.43 -20.79
N VAL A 83 16.20 3.35 -22.03
CA VAL A 83 14.84 2.87 -22.29
C VAL A 83 14.91 1.52 -22.99
N LEU A 84 14.25 0.51 -22.42
CA LEU A 84 14.12 -0.83 -22.98
C LEU A 84 12.64 -1.10 -23.29
N THR A 85 12.32 -1.30 -24.56
CA THR A 85 10.98 -1.70 -25.02
C THR A 85 10.95 -3.18 -25.35
N ALA A 86 9.75 -3.74 -25.54
CA ALA A 86 9.53 -5.18 -25.62
C ALA A 86 10.21 -5.90 -24.44
N ALA A 87 10.22 -5.26 -23.27
CA ALA A 87 11.01 -5.62 -22.13
C ALA A 87 10.15 -5.84 -20.89
N ARG A 88 10.46 -6.88 -20.13
CA ARG A 88 9.77 -7.20 -18.88
C ARG A 88 10.75 -7.57 -17.78
N LEU A 89 10.32 -7.41 -16.54
CA LEU A 89 11.03 -7.89 -15.36
C LEU A 89 10.69 -9.36 -15.15
N ASP A 90 11.65 -10.27 -15.34
CA ASP A 90 11.44 -11.71 -15.13
C ASP A 90 11.72 -12.13 -13.68
N ALA A 91 12.72 -11.49 -13.05
CA ALA A 91 13.12 -11.81 -11.68
C ALA A 91 13.79 -10.62 -10.99
N ALA A 92 13.67 -10.57 -9.66
CA ALA A 92 14.38 -9.62 -8.81
C ALA A 92 14.86 -10.32 -7.53
N ALA A 93 16.10 -10.04 -7.14
CA ALA A 93 16.71 -10.51 -5.91
C ALA A 93 17.44 -9.37 -5.20
N GLY A 94 17.78 -9.56 -3.93
CA GLY A 94 18.48 -8.55 -3.14
C GLY A 94 17.55 -7.63 -2.36
N VAL A 95 18.09 -6.46 -1.98
CA VAL A 95 17.55 -5.56 -0.97
C VAL A 95 17.76 -4.10 -1.39
N ALA A 96 17.14 -3.15 -0.67
CA ALA A 96 17.36 -1.72 -0.86
C ALA A 96 18.85 -1.38 -0.97
N GLY A 97 19.24 -0.72 -2.06
CA GLY A 97 20.63 -0.36 -2.35
C GLY A 97 21.45 -1.46 -3.06
N ASP A 98 20.91 -2.66 -3.23
CA ASP A 98 21.61 -3.79 -3.84
C ASP A 98 20.63 -4.82 -4.45
N PHE A 99 19.72 -4.35 -5.30
CA PHE A 99 18.87 -5.24 -6.08
C PHE A 99 19.59 -5.72 -7.33
N LYS A 100 19.39 -7.00 -7.63
CA LYS A 100 19.77 -7.63 -8.88
C LYS A 100 18.49 -7.97 -9.63
N VAL A 101 18.35 -7.44 -10.85
CA VAL A 101 17.17 -7.61 -11.69
C VAL A 101 17.53 -8.28 -13.01
N TRP A 102 16.66 -9.15 -13.49
CA TRP A 102 16.78 -9.82 -14.78
C TRP A 102 15.64 -9.38 -15.67
N LEU A 103 16.01 -8.82 -16.83
CA LEU A 103 15.10 -8.18 -17.76
C LEU A 103 15.20 -8.92 -19.11
N SER A 104 14.15 -9.60 -19.56
CA SER A 104 14.11 -10.09 -20.94
C SER A 104 13.67 -8.98 -21.88
N THR A 105 14.36 -8.84 -22.99
CA THR A 105 13.93 -8.10 -24.18
C THR A 105 13.52 -9.09 -25.28
N ALA A 106 13.20 -8.61 -26.48
CA ALA A 106 12.94 -9.46 -27.64
C ALA A 106 14.14 -10.35 -28.04
N GLU A 107 15.37 -9.95 -27.70
CA GLU A 107 16.60 -10.58 -28.19
C GLU A 107 17.46 -11.19 -27.08
N ASP A 108 17.48 -10.57 -25.89
CA ASP A 108 18.43 -10.90 -24.83
C ASP A 108 17.79 -10.94 -23.43
N VAL A 109 18.50 -11.56 -22.49
CA VAL A 109 18.23 -11.41 -21.04
C VAL A 109 19.34 -10.57 -20.43
N LEU A 110 18.96 -9.40 -19.93
CA LEU A 110 19.86 -8.43 -19.35
C LEU A 110 19.85 -8.53 -17.82
N GLU A 111 21.04 -8.63 -17.25
CA GLU A 111 21.23 -8.51 -15.81
C GLU A 111 21.61 -7.07 -15.47
N ARG A 112 20.95 -6.47 -14.46
CA ARG A 112 21.25 -5.13 -13.95
C ARG A 112 21.30 -5.12 -12.43
N ARG A 113 22.18 -4.27 -11.89
CA ARG A 113 22.26 -3.98 -10.45
C ARG A 113 21.69 -2.58 -10.21
N VAL A 114 20.66 -2.47 -9.38
CA VAL A 114 19.94 -1.21 -9.09
C VAL A 114 19.78 -1.03 -7.58
N GLY A 115 19.75 0.21 -7.12
CA GLY A 115 19.50 0.54 -5.72
C GLY A 115 18.02 0.59 -5.35
N ALA A 116 17.17 0.99 -6.31
CA ALA A 116 15.73 1.10 -6.11
C ALA A 116 14.94 0.66 -7.34
N ILE A 117 13.67 0.32 -7.11
CA ILE A 117 12.71 -0.09 -8.12
C ILE A 117 11.43 0.74 -7.94
N VAL A 118 10.90 1.32 -9.01
CA VAL A 118 9.61 2.02 -9.01
C VAL A 118 8.67 1.37 -10.02
N VAL A 119 7.53 0.86 -9.56
CA VAL A 119 6.50 0.30 -10.42
C VAL A 119 5.45 1.37 -10.72
N ALA A 120 5.35 1.76 -11.99
CA ALA A 120 4.49 2.82 -12.49
C ALA A 120 3.64 2.31 -13.67
N ALA A 121 2.94 1.19 -13.44
CA ALA A 121 1.97 0.64 -14.37
C ALA A 121 0.81 1.61 -14.61
N GLU A 122 0.06 1.35 -15.68
CA GLU A 122 -1.16 2.06 -16.08
C GLU A 122 -2.41 1.25 -15.65
N PHE A 123 -3.61 1.84 -15.73
CA PHE A 123 -4.84 1.11 -15.38
C PHE A 123 -5.30 0.24 -16.53
N ASP A 124 -5.92 -0.88 -16.23
CA ASP A 124 -6.77 -1.54 -17.20
C ASP A 124 -8.17 -0.93 -17.19
N THR A 125 -8.76 -0.84 -18.38
CA THR A 125 -10.15 -0.41 -18.58
C THR A 125 -10.98 -1.59 -19.03
N THR A 126 -12.13 -1.80 -18.39
CA THR A 126 -13.07 -2.87 -18.76
C THR A 126 -14.47 -2.29 -18.91
N PRO A 127 -15.03 -2.24 -20.14
CA PRO A 127 -16.41 -1.85 -20.35
C PRO A 127 -17.40 -2.76 -19.63
N LEU A 128 -18.36 -2.14 -18.92
CA LEU A 128 -19.31 -2.87 -18.07
C LEU A 128 -20.59 -3.28 -18.83
N PHE A 129 -20.49 -3.67 -20.10
CA PHE A 129 -21.66 -4.02 -20.94
C PHE A 129 -22.54 -5.10 -20.30
N ASP A 130 -21.92 -6.19 -19.84
CA ASP A 130 -22.63 -7.33 -19.24
C ASP A 130 -23.39 -6.93 -17.97
N ALA A 131 -22.84 -6.00 -17.17
CA ALA A 131 -23.49 -5.52 -15.95
C ALA A 131 -24.77 -4.71 -16.24
N TYR A 132 -24.89 -4.17 -17.45
CA TYR A 132 -26.10 -3.51 -17.95
C TYR A 132 -26.97 -4.44 -18.81
N GLY A 133 -26.57 -5.70 -19.02
CA GLY A 133 -27.27 -6.63 -19.92
C GLY A 133 -27.21 -6.20 -21.39
N LEU A 134 -26.13 -5.51 -21.78
CA LEU A 134 -25.92 -4.96 -23.12
C LEU A 134 -24.82 -5.71 -23.86
N ALA A 135 -24.83 -5.63 -25.18
CA ALA A 135 -23.74 -6.10 -26.03
C ALA A 135 -23.07 -4.89 -26.73
N PRO A 136 -21.75 -4.90 -26.92
CA PRO A 136 -21.06 -3.86 -27.68
C PRO A 136 -21.51 -3.87 -29.15
N GLY A 137 -21.58 -2.70 -29.76
CA GLY A 137 -21.98 -2.51 -31.15
C GLY A 137 -21.66 -1.11 -31.67
N GLU A 138 -22.21 -0.75 -32.83
CA GLU A 138 -21.97 0.58 -33.41
C GLU A 138 -22.60 1.71 -32.59
N SER A 139 -23.81 1.45 -32.06
CA SER A 139 -24.60 2.37 -31.24
C SER A 139 -24.42 2.18 -29.73
N VAL A 140 -23.76 1.12 -29.27
CA VAL A 140 -23.49 0.84 -27.85
C VAL A 140 -21.99 0.65 -27.66
N ILE A 141 -21.33 1.64 -27.07
CA ILE A 141 -19.88 1.70 -26.97
C ILE A 141 -19.42 1.97 -25.53
N GLY A 142 -18.16 1.65 -25.24
CA GLY A 142 -17.53 1.96 -23.97
C GLY A 142 -17.05 3.42 -23.92
N GLN A 143 -16.80 3.91 -22.70
CA GLN A 143 -16.26 5.25 -22.48
C GLN A 143 -14.97 5.50 -23.27
N SER A 144 -14.02 4.56 -23.33
CA SER A 144 -12.75 4.71 -24.05
C SER A 144 -12.93 4.89 -25.56
N GLU A 145 -13.96 4.26 -26.14
CA GLU A 145 -14.25 4.35 -27.57
C GLU A 145 -14.79 5.73 -27.96
N VAL A 146 -15.60 6.36 -27.11
CA VAL A 146 -16.04 7.76 -27.30
C VAL A 146 -14.83 8.69 -27.30
N GLU A 147 -13.95 8.52 -26.32
CA GLU A 147 -12.76 9.36 -26.16
C GLU A 147 -11.79 9.20 -27.33
N ARG A 148 -11.65 7.97 -27.86
CA ARG A 148 -10.86 7.68 -29.06
C ARG A 148 -11.44 8.38 -30.29
N ARG A 149 -12.74 8.19 -30.57
CA ARG A 149 -13.39 8.79 -31.74
C ARG A 149 -13.34 10.33 -31.69
N LEU A 150 -13.56 10.93 -30.53
CA LEU A 150 -13.47 12.39 -30.35
C LEU A 150 -12.04 12.93 -30.49
N ALA A 151 -11.04 12.14 -30.12
CA ALA A 151 -9.64 12.51 -30.31
C ALA A 151 -9.22 12.45 -31.78
N GLU A 152 -9.76 11.50 -32.55
CA GLU A 152 -9.52 11.36 -33.99
C GLU A 152 -10.29 12.42 -34.79
N ASP A 153 -11.55 12.65 -34.45
CA ASP A 153 -12.42 13.66 -35.05
C ASP A 153 -13.31 14.32 -33.99
N PRO A 154 -13.08 15.61 -33.66
CA PRO A 154 -13.93 16.34 -32.73
C PRO A 154 -15.41 16.42 -33.13
N ARG A 155 -15.76 16.17 -34.39
CA ARG A 155 -17.12 16.14 -34.93
C ARG A 155 -17.67 14.73 -35.15
N ALA A 156 -17.03 13.68 -34.64
CA ALA A 156 -17.44 12.28 -34.82
C ALA A 156 -18.90 11.97 -34.42
N PHE A 157 -19.48 12.81 -33.56
CA PHE A 157 -20.85 12.71 -33.05
C PHE A 157 -21.71 13.93 -33.41
N ALA A 158 -21.33 14.71 -34.42
CA ALA A 158 -22.13 15.84 -34.88
C ALA A 158 -23.54 15.39 -35.26
N ASP A 159 -24.54 16.17 -34.88
CA ASP A 159 -25.97 15.92 -35.08
C ASP A 159 -26.52 14.63 -34.44
N LYS A 160 -25.70 13.91 -33.65
CA LYS A 160 -26.12 12.71 -32.90
C LYS A 160 -26.50 13.06 -31.47
N THR A 161 -27.46 12.32 -30.95
CA THR A 161 -27.84 12.28 -29.55
C THR A 161 -27.03 11.21 -28.83
N VAL A 162 -26.29 11.59 -27.79
CA VAL A 162 -25.42 10.69 -27.03
C VAL A 162 -25.89 10.58 -25.59
N ALA A 163 -26.07 9.34 -25.11
CA ALA A 163 -26.47 9.04 -23.74
C ALA A 163 -25.34 8.30 -23.00
N PHE A 164 -25.01 8.70 -21.78
CA PHE A 164 -24.10 7.98 -20.88
C PHE A 164 -24.90 7.26 -19.79
N VAL A 165 -24.51 6.04 -19.44
CA VAL A 165 -25.03 5.32 -18.27
C VAL A 165 -23.89 4.96 -17.32
N ALA A 166 -23.96 5.43 -16.07
CA ALA A 166 -22.87 5.28 -15.10
C ALA A 166 -23.34 5.19 -13.64
N GLY A 167 -22.56 4.51 -12.79
CA GLY A 167 -22.80 4.43 -11.35
C GLY A 167 -23.94 3.49 -10.95
N PHE A 168 -24.33 2.54 -11.79
CA PHE A 168 -25.30 1.49 -11.45
C PHE A 168 -24.67 0.09 -11.42
N ALA A 169 -23.57 -0.13 -12.17
CA ALA A 169 -22.83 -1.39 -12.19
C ALA A 169 -21.68 -1.42 -11.16
N GLN A 170 -21.23 -0.26 -10.70
CA GLN A 170 -20.16 -0.10 -9.74
C GLN A 170 -20.41 1.11 -8.84
N ASN A 171 -19.73 1.13 -7.68
CA ASN A 171 -19.64 2.37 -6.90
C ASN A 171 -18.90 3.42 -7.74
N GLY A 172 -19.54 4.56 -7.99
CA GLY A 172 -18.95 5.60 -8.83
C GLY A 172 -17.56 6.05 -8.35
N ASN A 173 -16.70 6.41 -9.30
CA ASN A 173 -15.33 6.87 -9.07
C ASN A 173 -15.14 8.30 -9.62
N PRO A 174 -14.46 9.22 -8.92
CA PRO A 174 -14.21 10.58 -9.40
C PRO A 174 -13.53 10.65 -10.78
N LEU A 175 -12.59 9.74 -11.07
CA LEU A 175 -11.93 9.66 -12.38
C LEU A 175 -12.92 9.21 -13.47
N VAL A 176 -13.78 8.22 -13.21
CA VAL A 176 -14.84 7.83 -14.17
C VAL A 176 -15.75 9.02 -14.47
N MET A 177 -16.11 9.82 -13.46
CA MET A 177 -16.92 11.02 -13.67
C MET A 177 -16.16 12.12 -14.43
N GLN A 178 -14.88 12.32 -14.13
CA GLN A 178 -14.02 13.24 -14.88
C GLN A 178 -14.00 12.89 -16.38
N ARG A 179 -13.86 11.59 -16.69
CA ARG A 179 -13.89 11.06 -18.07
C ARG A 179 -15.18 11.42 -18.79
N ILE A 180 -16.32 11.14 -18.16
CA ILE A 180 -17.64 11.48 -18.68
C ILE A 180 -17.78 13.00 -18.89
N PHE A 181 -17.41 13.83 -17.90
CA PHE A 181 -17.56 15.29 -18.03
C PHE A 181 -16.71 15.88 -19.15
N HIS A 182 -15.50 15.35 -19.38
CA HIS A 182 -14.66 15.78 -20.49
C HIS A 182 -15.26 15.38 -21.84
N SER A 183 -15.79 14.15 -21.94
CA SER A 183 -16.51 13.69 -23.14
C SER A 183 -17.76 14.53 -23.40
N VAL A 184 -18.56 14.83 -22.37
CA VAL A 184 -19.75 15.70 -22.48
C VAL A 184 -19.38 17.06 -23.09
N LYS A 185 -18.33 17.72 -22.57
CA LYS A 185 -17.89 19.02 -23.10
C LYS A 185 -17.39 18.91 -24.55
N ALA A 186 -16.65 17.86 -24.87
CA ALA A 186 -16.18 17.64 -26.24
C ALA A 186 -17.33 17.38 -27.22
N LEU A 187 -18.33 16.59 -26.83
CA LEU A 187 -19.54 16.35 -27.63
C LEU A 187 -20.31 17.64 -27.89
N GLN A 188 -20.49 18.49 -26.87
CA GLN A 188 -21.14 19.79 -27.01
C GLN A 188 -20.38 20.72 -27.97
N ALA A 189 -19.05 20.79 -27.84
CA ALA A 189 -18.21 21.58 -28.74
C ALA A 189 -18.18 21.02 -30.18
N GLY A 190 -18.32 19.68 -30.31
CA GLY A 190 -18.35 18.95 -31.56
C GLY A 190 -19.66 19.04 -32.34
N GLY A 191 -20.72 19.61 -31.74
CA GLY A 191 -22.02 19.78 -32.39
C GLY A 191 -22.97 18.58 -32.24
N ALA A 192 -22.84 17.79 -31.16
CA ALA A 192 -23.84 16.78 -30.82
C ALA A 192 -25.23 17.41 -30.66
N ALA A 193 -26.27 16.75 -31.18
CA ALA A 193 -27.65 17.23 -31.10
C ALA A 193 -28.21 17.22 -29.66
N GLY A 194 -27.72 16.30 -28.83
CA GLY A 194 -28.10 16.20 -27.43
C GLY A 194 -27.13 15.32 -26.64
N VAL A 195 -26.93 15.66 -25.37
CA VAL A 195 -26.07 14.89 -24.46
C VAL A 195 -26.81 14.62 -23.15
N TYR A 196 -27.04 13.35 -22.85
CA TYR A 196 -27.77 12.89 -21.67
C TYR A 196 -26.85 12.05 -20.78
N VAL A 197 -26.93 12.22 -19.47
CA VAL A 197 -26.14 11.43 -18.50
C VAL A 197 -27.07 10.84 -17.45
N TYR A 198 -27.26 9.53 -17.51
CA TYR A 198 -28.00 8.74 -16.53
C TYR A 198 -27.03 8.25 -15.46
N VAL A 199 -27.22 8.68 -14.22
CA VAL A 199 -26.25 8.44 -13.15
C VAL A 199 -26.89 8.08 -11.81
N GLY A 200 -26.30 7.12 -11.11
CA GLY A 200 -26.66 6.81 -9.72
C GLY A 200 -26.30 7.96 -8.78
N ASP A 201 -25.00 8.27 -8.70
CA ASP A 201 -24.46 9.42 -7.97
C ASP A 201 -23.37 10.12 -8.78
N LEU A 202 -23.42 11.46 -8.81
CA LEU A 202 -22.32 12.29 -9.32
C LEU A 202 -21.18 12.32 -8.28
N LYS A 203 -20.06 11.68 -8.59
CA LYS A 203 -18.85 11.69 -7.76
C LYS A 203 -17.92 12.81 -8.19
N VAL A 204 -18.08 13.97 -7.57
CA VAL A 204 -17.34 15.21 -7.88
C VAL A 204 -16.24 15.54 -6.87
N ALA A 205 -15.81 14.56 -6.07
CA ALA A 205 -14.83 14.73 -4.99
C ALA A 205 -13.38 14.67 -5.50
N ASP A 206 -13.05 15.47 -6.51
CA ASP A 206 -11.67 15.73 -6.97
C ASP A 206 -11.58 17.17 -7.49
N ASP A 207 -10.37 17.68 -7.66
CA ASP A 207 -10.14 19.10 -7.99
C ASP A 207 -10.83 19.51 -9.29
N GLY A 208 -11.62 20.57 -9.22
CA GLY A 208 -12.34 21.14 -10.36
C GLY A 208 -13.51 20.32 -10.93
N LEU A 209 -13.83 19.11 -10.42
CA LEU A 209 -14.88 18.27 -11.03
C LEU A 209 -16.28 18.87 -10.94
N GLU A 210 -16.63 19.48 -9.81
CA GLU A 210 -17.91 20.20 -9.65
C GLU A 210 -18.04 21.33 -10.69
N ARG A 211 -16.93 22.01 -11.02
CA ARG A 211 -16.90 23.03 -12.07
C ARG A 211 -17.09 22.41 -13.46
N GLN A 212 -16.45 21.27 -13.74
CA GLN A 212 -16.63 20.58 -15.03
C GLN A 212 -18.07 20.11 -15.23
N TYR A 213 -18.69 19.54 -14.20
CA TYR A 213 -20.11 19.18 -14.20
C TYR A 213 -20.99 20.39 -14.55
N ARG A 214 -20.79 21.54 -13.86
CA ARG A 214 -21.57 22.76 -14.14
C ARG A 214 -21.38 23.25 -15.57
N LEU A 215 -20.15 23.24 -16.09
CA LEU A 215 -19.90 23.64 -17.48
C LEU A 215 -20.64 22.75 -18.48
N GLY A 216 -20.66 21.43 -18.28
CA GLY A 216 -21.42 20.51 -19.11
C GLY A 216 -22.92 20.79 -19.04
N ARG A 217 -23.47 20.92 -17.81
CA ARG A 217 -24.89 21.22 -17.59
C ARG A 217 -25.31 22.55 -18.20
N ASP A 218 -24.55 23.61 -17.95
CA ASP A 218 -24.85 24.97 -18.43
C ASP A 218 -24.66 25.08 -19.95
N GLY A 219 -23.85 24.19 -20.56
CA GLY A 219 -23.75 24.00 -22.00
C GLY A 219 -24.91 23.22 -22.64
N GLY A 220 -25.89 22.75 -21.85
CA GLY A 220 -27.11 22.09 -22.34
C GLY A 220 -27.16 20.57 -22.15
N ALA A 221 -26.14 19.95 -21.52
CA ALA A 221 -26.21 18.53 -21.18
C ALA A 221 -27.19 18.31 -20.03
N ILE A 222 -27.98 17.24 -20.11
CA ILE A 222 -29.01 16.93 -19.12
C ILE A 222 -28.58 15.71 -18.30
N TYR A 223 -28.59 15.87 -16.97
CA TYR A 223 -28.19 14.84 -16.03
C TYR A 223 -29.42 14.29 -15.30
N PHE A 224 -29.65 12.99 -15.42
CA PHE A 224 -30.72 12.28 -14.75
C PHE A 224 -30.15 11.50 -13.57
N LYS A 225 -30.41 11.96 -12.35
CA LYS A 225 -30.06 11.23 -11.13
C LYS A 225 -31.11 10.17 -10.83
N LEU A 226 -30.76 8.90 -10.98
CA LEU A 226 -31.68 7.77 -10.78
C LEU A 226 -31.24 6.91 -9.59
N ARG A 227 -32.20 6.29 -8.89
CA ARG A 227 -31.90 5.35 -7.80
C ARG A 227 -31.62 3.93 -8.27
N GLN A 228 -32.04 3.61 -9.49
CA GLN A 228 -31.89 2.30 -10.12
C GLN A 228 -31.49 2.53 -11.57
N ALA A 229 -30.83 1.54 -12.18
CA ALA A 229 -30.50 1.59 -13.60
C ALA A 229 -31.78 1.79 -14.42
N PRO A 230 -31.73 2.64 -15.48
CA PRO A 230 -32.86 2.76 -16.38
C PRO A 230 -33.06 1.47 -17.19
N ALA A 231 -34.28 1.26 -17.70
CA ALA A 231 -34.52 0.23 -18.69
C ALA A 231 -33.92 0.67 -20.04
N ILE A 232 -33.15 -0.21 -20.68
CA ILE A 232 -32.45 0.10 -21.92
C ILE A 232 -32.87 -0.89 -22.99
N ALA A 233 -33.45 -0.39 -24.08
CA ALA A 233 -33.78 -1.18 -25.26
C ALA A 233 -32.90 -0.74 -26.43
N VAL A 234 -32.07 -1.65 -26.96
CA VAL A 234 -31.14 -1.37 -28.05
C VAL A 234 -31.74 -1.83 -29.39
N SER A 235 -31.50 -1.06 -30.44
CA SER A 235 -31.87 -1.37 -31.82
C SER A 235 -30.75 -0.95 -32.78
N GLU A 236 -30.88 -1.27 -34.07
CA GLU A 236 -29.95 -0.80 -35.10
C GLU A 236 -29.90 0.73 -35.21
N ALA A 237 -30.99 1.43 -34.83
CA ALA A 237 -31.09 2.88 -34.90
C ALA A 237 -30.54 3.62 -33.66
N GLY A 238 -30.12 2.90 -32.61
CA GLY A 238 -29.70 3.50 -31.35
C GLY A 238 -30.25 2.78 -30.12
N ALA A 239 -30.42 3.51 -29.01
CA ALA A 239 -30.98 3.01 -27.77
C ALA A 239 -32.15 3.88 -27.30
N VAL A 240 -33.17 3.24 -26.71
CA VAL A 240 -34.25 3.91 -25.98
C VAL A 240 -34.03 3.66 -24.49
N ILE A 241 -33.93 4.74 -23.72
CA ILE A 241 -33.68 4.73 -22.27
C ILE A 241 -34.98 5.13 -21.55
N GLY A 242 -35.57 4.17 -20.84
CA GLY A 242 -36.82 4.32 -20.10
C GLY A 242 -36.61 4.39 -18.59
N PHE A 243 -37.17 5.39 -17.92
CA PHE A 243 -37.10 5.52 -16.46
C PHE A 243 -38.27 6.33 -15.90
N HIS A 244 -38.56 6.12 -14.60
CA HIS A 244 -39.50 6.96 -13.88
C HIS A 244 -38.79 8.20 -13.35
N ASP A 245 -39.14 9.37 -13.85
CA ASP A 245 -38.57 10.63 -13.39
C ASP A 245 -39.26 11.09 -12.08
N PRO A 246 -38.53 11.27 -10.97
CA PRO A 246 -39.12 11.65 -9.69
C PRO A 246 -39.58 13.12 -9.63
N VAL A 247 -39.08 13.98 -10.50
CA VAL A 247 -39.43 15.41 -10.58
C VAL A 247 -40.77 15.59 -11.29
N VAL A 248 -40.93 15.00 -12.48
CA VAL A 248 -42.20 15.09 -13.24
C VAL A 248 -43.20 13.99 -12.89
N ARG A 249 -42.76 12.94 -12.16
CA ARG A 249 -43.58 11.82 -11.66
C ARG A 249 -44.26 11.01 -12.77
N GLN A 250 -43.54 10.78 -13.86
CA GLN A 250 -44.02 10.06 -15.02
C GLN A 250 -42.93 9.12 -15.55
N GLN A 251 -43.38 8.12 -16.30
CA GLN A 251 -42.47 7.32 -17.10
C GLN A 251 -42.01 8.15 -18.30
N ILE A 252 -40.70 8.28 -18.47
CA ILE A 252 -40.07 8.97 -19.59
C ILE A 252 -39.30 7.94 -20.41
N GLU A 253 -39.36 8.11 -21.73
CA GLU A 253 -38.49 7.41 -22.68
C GLU A 253 -37.72 8.45 -23.50
N VAL A 254 -36.40 8.27 -23.58
CA VAL A 254 -35.51 9.15 -24.36
C VAL A 254 -34.73 8.28 -25.33
N ALA A 255 -34.80 8.61 -26.62
CA ALA A 255 -33.99 7.95 -27.64
C ALA A 255 -32.61 8.61 -27.73
N ALA A 256 -31.58 7.81 -27.99
CA ALA A 256 -30.23 8.25 -28.27
C ALA A 256 -29.63 7.45 -29.43
N ASP A 257 -28.94 8.11 -30.34
CA ASP A 257 -28.24 7.48 -31.47
C ASP A 257 -27.03 6.67 -30.99
N CYS A 258 -26.44 7.06 -29.85
CA CYS A 258 -25.33 6.37 -29.23
C CYS A 258 -25.49 6.28 -27.70
N LEU A 259 -25.35 5.08 -27.16
CA LEU A 259 -25.28 4.80 -25.74
C LEU A 259 -23.84 4.48 -25.34
N VAL A 260 -23.35 5.18 -24.32
CA VAL A 260 -22.01 5.06 -23.76
C VAL A 260 -22.13 4.39 -22.40
N VAL A 261 -21.49 3.24 -22.27
CA VAL A 261 -21.44 2.46 -21.04
C VAL A 261 -20.17 2.80 -20.27
N GLU A 262 -20.32 3.01 -18.96
CA GLU A 262 -19.16 3.21 -18.07
C GLU A 262 -18.19 2.02 -18.10
N GLU A 263 -16.94 2.30 -17.73
CA GLU A 263 -15.87 1.31 -17.63
C GLU A 263 -15.40 1.19 -16.18
N ALA A 264 -15.07 -0.03 -15.77
CA ALA A 264 -14.29 -0.26 -14.57
C ALA A 264 -12.82 0.11 -14.83
N LEU A 265 -12.19 0.69 -13.83
CA LEU A 265 -10.76 1.01 -13.80
C LEU A 265 -10.10 0.09 -12.79
N GLY A 266 -9.09 -0.67 -13.21
CA GLY A 266 -8.43 -1.66 -12.37
C GLY A 266 -6.94 -1.80 -12.70
N VAL A 267 -6.33 -2.86 -12.18
CA VAL A 267 -4.96 -3.27 -12.54
C VAL A 267 -4.99 -4.39 -13.57
N GLY A 268 -3.95 -4.45 -14.40
CA GLY A 268 -3.73 -5.58 -15.28
C GLY A 268 -3.25 -6.84 -14.55
N PRO A 269 -3.40 -8.02 -15.17
CA PRO A 269 -3.01 -9.30 -14.58
C PRO A 269 -1.52 -9.36 -14.23
N GLU A 270 -0.67 -8.62 -14.93
CA GLU A 270 0.78 -8.54 -14.72
C GLU A 270 1.15 -7.95 -13.34
N CYS A 271 0.27 -7.20 -12.69
CA CYS A 271 0.53 -6.67 -11.35
C CYS A 271 0.68 -7.81 -10.32
N ALA A 272 -0.08 -8.89 -10.42
CA ALA A 272 0.07 -10.03 -9.50
C ALA A 272 1.45 -10.70 -9.64
N ASP A 273 1.94 -10.83 -10.88
CA ASP A 273 3.25 -11.39 -11.18
C ASP A 273 4.37 -10.46 -10.69
N LEU A 274 4.25 -9.15 -10.94
CA LEU A 274 5.20 -8.15 -10.41
C LEU A 274 5.24 -8.18 -8.88
N ALA A 275 4.09 -8.29 -8.20
CA ALA A 275 4.02 -8.39 -6.75
C ALA A 275 4.79 -9.62 -6.24
N ALA A 276 4.61 -10.76 -6.90
CA ALA A 276 5.31 -12.00 -6.56
C ALA A 276 6.82 -11.89 -6.78
N ILE A 277 7.26 -11.39 -7.94
CA ILE A 277 8.67 -11.18 -8.29
C ILE A 277 9.35 -10.24 -7.28
N LEU A 278 8.69 -9.13 -6.97
CA LEU A 278 9.21 -8.11 -6.07
C LEU A 278 8.99 -8.45 -4.60
N ARG A 279 8.20 -9.49 -4.29
CA ARG A 279 7.77 -9.88 -2.93
C ARG A 279 7.12 -8.72 -2.16
N ILE A 280 6.27 -7.96 -2.84
CA ILE A 280 5.50 -6.87 -2.23
C ILE A 280 4.07 -7.30 -1.96
N ASP A 281 3.45 -6.70 -0.93
CA ASP A 281 2.07 -6.98 -0.57
C ASP A 281 1.10 -6.34 -1.58
N ILE A 282 0.06 -7.08 -1.97
CA ILE A 282 -1.03 -6.58 -2.81
C ILE A 282 -2.07 -5.89 -1.91
N GLY A 283 -2.49 -4.70 -2.32
CA GLY A 283 -3.52 -3.90 -1.70
C GLY A 283 -4.94 -4.20 -2.16
N PRO A 284 -5.90 -3.36 -1.76
CA PRO A 284 -7.29 -3.46 -2.21
C PRO A 284 -7.37 -3.47 -3.74
N GLN A 285 -8.34 -4.20 -4.30
CA GLN A 285 -8.63 -4.22 -5.76
C GLN A 285 -7.46 -4.68 -6.64
N GLY A 286 -6.41 -5.30 -6.08
CA GLY A 286 -5.26 -5.81 -6.83
C GLY A 286 -4.12 -4.81 -7.00
N PHE A 287 -4.23 -3.59 -6.45
CA PHE A 287 -3.16 -2.60 -6.51
C PHE A 287 -1.89 -3.06 -5.76
N LEU A 288 -0.73 -2.52 -6.13
CA LEU A 288 0.58 -2.89 -5.62
C LEU A 288 0.99 -2.14 -4.34
N GLN A 289 0.03 -1.49 -3.66
CA GLN A 289 0.23 -0.82 -2.38
C GLN A 289 -0.76 -1.32 -1.35
N SER A 290 -0.27 -1.93 -0.28
CA SER A 290 -1.10 -2.28 0.87
C SER A 290 -1.56 -1.05 1.66
N ASP A 291 -2.75 -1.12 2.25
CA ASP A 291 -3.29 -0.08 3.13
C ASP A 291 -2.54 -0.06 4.46
N ASN A 292 -1.50 0.78 4.54
CA ASN A 292 -0.75 1.01 5.76
C ASN A 292 -0.31 2.47 5.84
N ILE A 293 -0.68 3.16 6.92
CA ILE A 293 -0.42 4.60 7.11
C ILE A 293 1.07 4.98 7.02
N TYR A 294 1.97 4.03 7.30
CA TYR A 294 3.42 4.23 7.23
C TYR A 294 3.99 4.06 5.82
N ARG A 295 3.17 3.65 4.84
CA ARG A 295 3.56 3.35 3.46
C ARG A 295 3.05 4.37 2.45
N PHE A 296 2.04 5.15 2.80
CA PHE A 296 1.59 6.23 1.94
C PHE A 296 2.66 7.34 1.79
N PRO A 297 2.73 7.99 0.62
CA PRO A 297 1.87 7.76 -0.55
C PRO A 297 2.37 6.68 -1.52
N VAL A 298 3.65 6.29 -1.51
CA VAL A 298 4.27 5.54 -2.62
C VAL A 298 5.15 4.35 -2.18
N ALA A 299 5.33 4.12 -0.89
CA ALA A 299 6.15 3.02 -0.40
C ALA A 299 5.39 1.70 -0.35
N THR A 300 6.13 0.60 -0.42
CA THR A 300 5.63 -0.77 -0.22
C THR A 300 6.16 -1.34 1.12
N ASN A 301 5.80 -2.58 1.44
CA ASN A 301 6.36 -3.30 2.59
C ASN A 301 7.89 -3.49 2.50
N ARG A 302 8.48 -3.39 1.30
CA ARG A 302 9.93 -3.50 1.06
C ARG A 302 10.56 -2.12 0.80
N GLU A 303 11.50 -1.74 1.65
CA GLU A 303 12.29 -0.52 1.44
C GLU A 303 13.03 -0.60 0.10
N GLY A 304 13.12 0.52 -0.61
CA GLY A 304 13.72 0.60 -1.96
C GLY A 304 12.80 0.15 -3.10
N ILE A 305 11.59 -0.34 -2.82
CA ILE A 305 10.57 -0.65 -3.84
C ILE A 305 9.37 0.28 -3.64
N PHE A 306 9.05 1.05 -4.68
CA PHE A 306 8.02 2.08 -4.67
C PHE A 306 7.00 1.85 -5.77
N VAL A 307 5.84 2.48 -5.64
CA VAL A 307 4.73 2.42 -6.60
C VAL A 307 4.20 3.82 -6.88
N ALA A 308 3.82 4.10 -8.13
CA ALA A 308 3.34 5.42 -8.53
C ALA A 308 2.09 5.32 -9.42
N GLY A 309 1.15 6.25 -9.22
CA GLY A 309 -0.04 6.39 -10.06
C GLY A 309 -0.95 5.16 -10.02
N ALA A 310 -1.25 4.59 -11.18
CA ALA A 310 -2.19 3.49 -11.30
C ALA A 310 -1.74 2.20 -10.63
N SER A 311 -0.45 2.03 -10.35
CA SER A 311 0.05 0.91 -9.55
C SER A 311 -0.51 0.88 -8.13
N ARG A 312 -1.05 1.99 -7.58
CA ARG A 312 -1.47 2.05 -6.17
C ARG A 312 -2.95 2.27 -5.94
N GLU A 313 -3.63 3.04 -6.79
CA GLU A 313 -5.08 3.27 -6.70
C GLU A 313 -5.59 4.01 -7.94
N VAL A 314 -6.91 3.91 -8.20
CA VAL A 314 -7.59 4.64 -9.28
C VAL A 314 -7.62 6.14 -9.04
N ARG A 315 -6.83 6.90 -9.81
CA ARG A 315 -6.71 8.37 -9.65
C ARG A 315 -6.36 9.12 -10.93
N SER A 316 -6.70 10.42 -10.91
CA SER A 316 -6.45 11.34 -12.01
C SER A 316 -4.95 11.63 -12.22
N LEU A 317 -4.62 12.10 -13.43
CA LEU A 317 -3.23 12.36 -13.83
C LEU A 317 -2.45 13.31 -12.88
N PRO A 318 -3.01 14.45 -12.40
CA PRO A 318 -2.27 15.32 -11.48
C PRO A 318 -1.77 14.60 -10.23
N TRP A 319 -2.60 13.70 -9.68
CA TRP A 319 -2.23 12.88 -8.53
C TRP A 319 -1.17 11.83 -8.87
N ALA A 320 -1.25 11.22 -10.05
CA ALA A 320 -0.22 10.30 -10.52
C ALA A 320 1.14 10.98 -10.74
N LEU A 321 1.15 12.21 -11.26
CA LEU A 321 2.38 13.00 -11.40
C LEU A 321 2.92 13.46 -10.03
N ALA A 322 2.03 13.73 -9.07
CA ALA A 322 2.44 13.96 -7.69
C ALA A 322 3.08 12.70 -7.07
N ASP A 323 2.57 11.51 -7.37
CA ASP A 323 3.21 10.26 -6.95
C ASP A 323 4.59 10.07 -7.59
N ALA A 324 4.76 10.35 -8.88
CA ALA A 324 6.06 10.28 -9.56
C ALA A 324 7.12 11.14 -8.84
N ARG A 325 6.76 12.36 -8.44
CA ARG A 325 7.62 13.25 -7.64
C ARG A 325 7.90 12.70 -6.24
N ASN A 326 6.88 12.18 -5.57
CA ASN A 326 7.04 11.55 -4.26
C ASN A 326 7.95 10.32 -4.35
N ALA A 327 7.82 9.49 -5.39
CA ALA A 327 8.67 8.33 -5.63
C ALA A 327 10.13 8.77 -5.81
N ALA A 328 10.38 9.82 -6.61
CA ALA A 328 11.72 10.37 -6.76
C ALA A 328 12.31 10.87 -5.43
N LEU A 329 11.54 11.57 -4.59
CA LEU A 329 11.99 11.99 -3.25
C LEU A 329 12.32 10.78 -2.35
N ARG A 330 11.49 9.74 -2.39
CA ARG A 330 11.71 8.51 -1.61
C ARG A 330 12.93 7.72 -2.10
N VAL A 331 13.18 7.72 -3.41
CA VAL A 331 14.41 7.19 -4.01
C VAL A 331 15.63 7.94 -3.48
N ALA A 332 15.62 9.29 -3.51
CA ALA A 332 16.73 10.08 -2.95
C ALA A 332 16.95 9.83 -1.46
N GLU A 333 15.89 9.71 -0.67
CA GLU A 333 16.01 9.40 0.77
C GLU A 333 16.65 8.03 1.02
N VAL A 334 16.43 7.06 0.13
CA VAL A 334 17.03 5.72 0.24
C VAL A 334 18.47 5.72 -0.27
N LEU A 335 18.72 6.29 -1.46
CA LEU A 335 19.97 6.15 -2.20
C LEU A 335 21.02 7.20 -1.87
N GLY A 336 20.62 8.40 -1.43
CA GLY A 336 21.55 9.48 -1.08
C GLY A 336 22.54 9.76 -2.21
N ASP A 337 23.81 9.90 -1.88
CA ASP A 337 24.93 10.04 -2.83
C ASP A 337 25.56 8.70 -3.25
N GLY A 338 24.87 7.58 -3.01
CA GLY A 338 25.44 6.23 -3.10
C GLY A 338 26.07 5.75 -1.80
N THR A 339 26.00 6.54 -0.72
CA THR A 339 26.39 6.11 0.62
C THR A 339 25.25 6.26 1.63
N ARG A 340 25.18 5.35 2.60
CA ARG A 340 24.15 5.39 3.66
C ARG A 340 24.73 5.06 5.02
N LEU A 341 24.39 5.87 6.01
CA LEU A 341 24.71 5.61 7.40
C LEU A 341 23.63 4.70 8.00
N VAL A 342 24.01 3.51 8.44
CA VAL A 342 23.09 2.48 8.96
C VAL A 342 23.53 1.99 10.34
N PRO A 343 22.61 1.52 11.19
CA PRO A 343 23.00 0.90 12.46
C PRO A 343 23.66 -0.46 12.21
N ARG A 344 24.84 -0.69 12.80
CA ARG A 344 25.57 -1.97 12.71
C ARG A 344 24.73 -3.14 13.22
N ASP A 345 24.13 -2.93 14.38
CA ASP A 345 23.47 -4.00 15.11
C ASP A 345 21.94 -3.97 14.94
N LYS A 346 21.39 -3.65 13.77
CA LYS A 346 19.92 -3.57 13.61
C LYS A 346 19.25 -4.92 13.83
N ALA A 347 19.61 -5.92 13.03
CA ALA A 347 19.30 -7.32 13.25
C ALA A 347 20.47 -8.12 12.68
N VAL A 348 21.10 -8.97 13.48
CA VAL A 348 22.35 -9.65 13.11
C VAL A 348 22.18 -11.13 13.33
N VAL A 349 22.66 -11.94 12.38
CA VAL A 349 22.65 -13.40 12.48
C VAL A 349 24.04 -13.92 12.89
N ASP A 350 24.06 -14.74 13.92
CA ASP A 350 25.21 -15.55 14.32
C ASP A 350 25.27 -16.80 13.42
N ILE A 351 26.18 -16.77 12.45
CA ILE A 351 26.38 -17.88 11.50
C ILE A 351 26.85 -19.15 12.21
N GLY A 352 27.51 -19.06 13.36
CA GLY A 352 27.91 -20.23 14.15
C GLY A 352 26.73 -20.99 14.76
N LYS A 353 25.62 -20.30 15.03
CA LYS A 353 24.36 -20.90 15.51
C LYS A 353 23.35 -21.23 14.40
N CYS A 354 23.47 -20.55 13.25
CA CYS A 354 22.49 -20.67 12.17
C CYS A 354 22.52 -22.06 11.51
N THR A 355 21.34 -22.70 11.43
CA THR A 355 21.13 -23.99 10.76
C THR A 355 20.56 -23.86 9.33
N PHE A 356 20.50 -22.65 8.77
CA PHE A 356 20.01 -22.39 7.40
C PHE A 356 18.58 -22.88 7.11
N CYS A 357 17.68 -22.88 8.10
CA CYS A 357 16.30 -23.38 7.97
C CYS A 357 15.34 -22.48 7.15
N LEU A 358 15.77 -21.27 6.79
CA LEU A 358 15.04 -20.25 6.02
C LEU A 358 13.78 -19.67 6.71
N THR A 359 13.54 -19.95 7.98
CA THR A 359 12.37 -19.40 8.71
C THR A 359 12.39 -17.87 8.72
N CYS A 360 13.55 -17.28 9.03
CA CYS A 360 13.71 -15.83 9.04
C CYS A 360 13.35 -15.19 7.68
N TYR A 361 13.76 -15.82 6.57
CA TYR A 361 13.50 -15.31 5.22
C TYR A 361 12.02 -15.34 4.85
N ARG A 362 11.31 -16.39 5.27
CA ARG A 362 9.87 -16.55 5.04
C ARG A 362 9.03 -15.61 5.91
N CYS A 363 9.42 -15.39 7.16
CA CYS A 363 8.64 -14.61 8.10
C CYS A 363 8.89 -13.09 7.99
N CYS A 364 9.99 -12.65 7.37
CA CYS A 364 10.32 -11.23 7.25
C CYS A 364 9.38 -10.51 6.27
N PRO A 365 8.50 -9.61 6.73
CA PRO A 365 7.58 -8.90 5.84
C PRO A 365 8.28 -7.82 4.99
N HIS A 366 9.53 -7.49 5.31
CA HIS A 366 10.29 -6.43 4.63
C HIS A 366 11.25 -6.98 3.56
N GLY A 367 11.35 -8.31 3.43
CA GLY A 367 12.29 -8.94 2.50
C GLY A 367 13.74 -8.50 2.72
N ALA A 368 14.15 -8.32 3.98
CA ALA A 368 15.46 -7.79 4.36
C ALA A 368 16.57 -8.85 4.44
N ILE A 369 16.22 -10.13 4.30
CA ILE A 369 17.16 -11.25 4.38
C ILE A 369 17.54 -11.69 2.97
N TYR A 370 18.84 -11.76 2.71
CA TYR A 370 19.42 -12.16 1.43
C TYR A 370 20.67 -13.02 1.65
N TRP A 371 21.23 -13.56 0.57
CA TRP A 371 22.37 -14.47 0.61
C TRP A 371 23.59 -13.84 -0.05
N GLN A 372 24.75 -14.00 0.61
CA GLN A 372 26.06 -13.72 0.01
C GLN A 372 26.58 -14.95 -0.76
N ALA A 373 27.65 -14.77 -1.54
CA ALA A 373 28.23 -15.78 -2.42
C ALA A 373 28.62 -17.08 -1.69
N GLU A 374 29.00 -17.00 -0.42
CA GLU A 374 29.36 -18.15 0.44
C GLU A 374 28.12 -18.87 1.03
N ASN A 375 26.93 -18.62 0.48
CA ASN A 375 25.65 -19.16 0.92
C ASN A 375 25.30 -18.81 2.40
N LYS A 376 25.81 -17.67 2.89
CA LYS A 376 25.53 -17.17 4.25
C LYS A 376 24.34 -16.20 4.21
N PRO A 377 23.32 -16.39 5.07
CA PRO A 377 22.25 -15.43 5.19
C PRO A 377 22.78 -14.14 5.83
N VAL A 378 22.37 -13.00 5.29
CA VAL A 378 22.67 -11.67 5.81
C VAL A 378 21.37 -10.91 5.93
N ILE A 379 21.26 -10.11 6.99
CA ILE A 379 20.14 -9.20 7.20
C ILE A 379 20.60 -7.81 6.81
N SER A 380 19.98 -7.21 5.80
CA SER A 380 20.33 -5.88 5.34
C SER A 380 20.01 -4.84 6.42
N PRO A 381 20.99 -4.04 6.88
CA PRO A 381 20.73 -2.97 7.85
C PRO A 381 19.97 -1.79 7.22
N VAL A 382 19.98 -1.69 5.89
CA VAL A 382 19.13 -0.77 5.11
C VAL A 382 17.68 -1.23 5.19
N ALA A 383 17.38 -2.42 4.66
CA ALA A 383 15.99 -2.87 4.46
C ALA A 383 15.30 -3.39 5.73
N CYS A 384 16.06 -3.90 6.71
CA CYS A 384 15.50 -4.39 7.97
C CYS A 384 14.81 -3.25 8.71
N GLN A 385 13.59 -3.44 9.24
CA GLN A 385 12.92 -2.40 10.04
C GLN A 385 13.08 -2.61 11.56
N GLY A 386 13.90 -3.57 11.99
CA GLY A 386 14.15 -3.86 13.41
C GLY A 386 12.94 -4.43 14.16
N CYS A 387 12.01 -5.09 13.47
CA CYS A 387 10.76 -5.57 14.08
C CYS A 387 10.93 -6.80 14.98
N GLY A 388 12.03 -7.54 14.84
CA GLY A 388 12.33 -8.69 15.68
C GLY A 388 11.56 -9.98 15.39
N ILE A 389 10.66 -10.02 14.39
CA ILE A 389 9.92 -11.24 14.03
C ILE A 389 10.89 -12.39 13.75
N CYS A 390 11.91 -12.16 12.91
CA CYS A 390 12.90 -13.18 12.58
C CYS A 390 13.75 -13.64 13.77
N ALA A 391 13.97 -12.76 14.76
CA ALA A 391 14.69 -13.12 15.98
C ALA A 391 13.87 -14.11 16.81
N SER A 392 12.62 -13.79 17.07
CA SER A 392 11.71 -14.62 17.87
C SER A 392 11.14 -15.85 17.15
N GLU A 393 11.32 -15.95 15.83
CA GLU A 393 11.01 -17.17 15.06
C GLU A 393 12.25 -18.03 14.81
N CYS A 394 13.44 -17.61 15.27
CA CYS A 394 14.66 -18.37 15.04
C CYS A 394 14.74 -19.55 16.02
N PRO A 395 14.69 -20.82 15.56
CA PRO A 395 14.72 -21.96 16.48
C PRO A 395 16.07 -22.17 17.17
N MET A 396 17.11 -21.43 16.76
CA MET A 396 18.47 -21.52 17.31
C MET A 396 18.87 -20.27 18.09
N ASP A 397 17.96 -19.30 18.26
CA ASP A 397 18.24 -17.97 18.84
C ASP A 397 19.45 -17.29 18.19
N ALA A 398 19.68 -17.59 16.90
CA ALA A 398 20.84 -17.14 16.15
C ALA A 398 20.73 -15.68 15.73
N ILE A 399 19.55 -15.06 15.82
CA ILE A 399 19.32 -13.68 15.35
C ILE A 399 19.07 -12.78 16.55
N GLN A 400 19.85 -11.71 16.68
CA GLN A 400 19.72 -10.72 17.75
C GLN A 400 19.43 -9.33 17.20
N ILE A 401 18.74 -8.51 17.98
CA ILE A 401 18.41 -7.11 17.65
C ILE A 401 19.20 -6.20 18.58
N GLY A 402 19.94 -5.24 18.05
CA GLY A 402 20.72 -4.29 18.84
C GLY A 402 19.84 -3.41 19.71
N GLY A 403 20.26 -3.25 20.96
CA GLY A 403 19.48 -2.57 22.01
C GLY A 403 18.28 -3.37 22.53
N PHE A 404 17.97 -4.53 21.92
CA PHE A 404 16.85 -5.40 22.26
C PHE A 404 17.23 -6.88 22.12
N SER A 405 18.44 -7.25 22.57
CA SER A 405 18.86 -8.64 22.57
C SER A 405 18.04 -9.46 23.57
N ASP A 406 18.02 -10.79 23.38
CA ASP A 406 17.28 -11.66 24.29
C ASP A 406 17.75 -11.52 25.74
N GLU A 407 19.07 -11.44 25.94
CA GLU A 407 19.68 -11.23 27.24
C GLU A 407 19.23 -9.91 27.88
N GLN A 408 19.19 -8.82 27.11
CA GLN A 408 18.78 -7.50 27.59
C GLN A 408 17.31 -7.49 28.02
N ILE A 409 16.41 -8.06 27.21
CA ILE A 409 14.98 -8.09 27.53
C ILE A 409 14.75 -8.97 28.76
N ARG A 410 15.36 -10.17 28.82
CA ARG A 410 15.20 -11.10 29.95
C ARG A 410 15.75 -10.51 31.26
N SER A 411 16.90 -9.83 31.20
CA SER A 411 17.46 -9.11 32.35
C SER A 411 16.52 -8.00 32.85
N GLN A 412 15.90 -7.26 31.95
CA GLN A 412 14.92 -6.22 32.30
C GLN A 412 13.67 -6.79 32.98
N ILE A 413 13.20 -7.97 32.59
CA ILE A 413 12.05 -8.64 33.22
C ILE A 413 12.35 -8.87 34.71
N GLY A 414 13.46 -9.53 35.01
CA GLY A 414 13.86 -9.84 36.39
C GLY A 414 14.07 -8.57 37.23
N ALA A 415 14.79 -7.58 36.68
CA ALA A 415 15.06 -6.33 37.37
C ALA A 415 13.78 -5.54 37.69
N LYS A 416 12.84 -5.43 36.74
CA LYS A 416 11.58 -4.69 36.96
C LYS A 416 10.66 -5.38 37.96
N LEU A 417 10.65 -6.71 38.00
CA LEU A 417 9.83 -7.47 38.94
C LEU A 417 10.41 -7.48 40.35
N ALA A 418 11.74 -7.43 40.50
CA ALA A 418 12.39 -7.30 41.81
C ALA A 418 12.04 -5.98 42.54
N ASP A 419 11.71 -4.93 41.80
CA ASP A 419 11.35 -3.58 42.32
C ASP A 419 9.81 -3.36 42.37
N VAL A 420 9.02 -4.43 42.35
CA VAL A 420 7.55 -4.30 42.45
C VAL A 420 7.12 -4.19 43.91
N ASN A 421 6.69 -2.99 44.28
CA ASN A 421 6.08 -2.69 45.59
C ASN A 421 4.53 -2.73 45.56
N GLY A 422 3.90 -3.15 44.45
CA GLY A 422 2.45 -3.18 44.27
C GLY A 422 1.91 -4.59 44.00
N ASP A 423 0.71 -4.88 44.53
CA ASP A 423 0.02 -6.17 44.39
C ASP A 423 -1.33 -5.94 43.68
N PRO A 424 -1.62 -6.57 42.53
CA PRO A 424 -0.82 -7.57 41.81
C PRO A 424 0.35 -7.00 40.98
N ALA A 425 1.38 -7.81 40.76
CA ALA A 425 2.49 -7.51 39.87
C ALA A 425 2.12 -7.78 38.41
N ILE A 426 2.15 -6.75 37.55
CA ILE A 426 1.75 -6.87 36.14
C ILE A 426 2.90 -6.44 35.25
N VAL A 427 3.33 -7.31 34.33
CA VAL A 427 4.32 -6.97 33.29
C VAL A 427 3.60 -6.66 31.99
N ALA A 428 3.84 -5.49 31.42
CA ALA A 428 3.30 -5.11 30.12
C ALA A 428 4.43 -4.95 29.09
N PHE A 429 4.53 -5.88 28.13
CA PHE A 429 5.39 -5.72 26.96
C PHE A 429 4.73 -4.75 25.98
N CYS A 430 5.35 -3.59 25.78
CA CYS A 430 4.80 -2.49 25.01
C CYS A 430 5.59 -2.27 23.72
N CYS A 431 4.91 -2.39 22.57
CA CYS A 431 5.44 -1.95 21.29
C CYS A 431 5.81 -0.46 21.33
N GLN A 432 7.08 -0.12 21.01
CA GLN A 432 7.55 1.28 21.02
C GLN A 432 6.79 2.19 20.05
N ASN A 433 6.18 1.63 19.00
CA ASN A 433 5.48 2.40 17.97
C ASN A 433 3.99 2.65 18.31
N SER A 434 3.47 2.06 19.40
CA SER A 434 2.09 2.29 19.83
C SER A 434 1.93 2.28 21.34
N ALA A 435 1.81 1.10 21.95
CA ALA A 435 1.42 0.92 23.35
C ALA A 435 2.35 1.63 24.34
N LEU A 436 3.66 1.72 24.03
CA LEU A 436 4.58 2.48 24.87
C LEU A 436 4.22 3.96 24.89
N VAL A 437 3.97 4.55 23.72
CA VAL A 437 3.60 5.97 23.59
C VAL A 437 2.24 6.25 24.23
N ALA A 438 1.28 5.32 24.11
CA ALA A 438 -0.01 5.41 24.80
C ALA A 438 0.16 5.38 26.34
N GLY A 439 1.04 4.51 26.85
CA GLY A 439 1.38 4.45 28.27
C GLY A 439 2.09 5.71 28.78
N GLU A 440 3.03 6.26 27.99
CA GLU A 440 3.69 7.54 28.29
C GLU A 440 2.70 8.70 28.33
N MET A 441 1.73 8.73 27.39
CA MET A 441 0.63 9.68 27.40
C MET A 441 -0.24 9.56 28.65
N ALA A 442 -0.63 8.34 29.04
CA ALA A 442 -1.41 8.10 30.26
C ALA A 442 -0.67 8.61 31.50
N ALA A 443 0.63 8.34 31.60
CA ALA A 443 1.48 8.83 32.69
C ALA A 443 1.61 10.35 32.69
N ALA A 444 1.82 10.98 31.52
CA ALA A 444 1.95 12.43 31.37
C ALA A 444 0.66 13.16 31.79
N PHE A 445 -0.51 12.60 31.49
CA PHE A 445 -1.80 13.10 31.94
C PHE A 445 -2.17 12.70 33.37
N ARG A 446 -1.27 12.02 34.09
CA ARG A 446 -1.47 11.57 35.48
C ARG A 446 -2.73 10.70 35.63
N MET A 447 -3.02 9.88 34.62
CA MET A 447 -4.09 8.90 34.69
C MET A 447 -3.78 7.88 35.79
N ASN A 448 -4.82 7.34 36.43
CA ASN A 448 -4.66 6.31 37.46
C ASN A 448 -4.16 5.01 36.83
N LEU A 449 -2.94 4.59 37.15
CA LEU A 449 -2.32 3.35 36.68
C LEU A 449 -2.02 2.43 37.88
N PRO A 450 -2.15 1.09 37.75
CA PRO A 450 -1.86 0.17 38.84
C PRO A 450 -0.44 0.32 39.38
N ALA A 451 -0.27 0.35 40.70
CA ALA A 451 1.04 0.51 41.35
C ALA A 451 2.02 -0.64 41.02
N GLY A 452 1.49 -1.84 40.80
CA GLY A 452 2.26 -3.04 40.42
C GLY A 452 2.58 -3.15 38.91
N LEU A 453 2.15 -2.19 38.08
CA LEU A 453 2.42 -2.21 36.64
C LEU A 453 3.90 -1.93 36.34
N ARG A 454 4.51 -2.77 35.51
CA ARG A 454 5.87 -2.60 34.98
C ARG A 454 5.87 -2.76 33.47
N THR A 455 6.17 -1.67 32.76
CA THR A 455 6.24 -1.67 31.29
C THR A 455 7.63 -2.12 30.82
N ILE A 456 7.69 -2.97 29.80
CA ILE A 456 8.92 -3.39 29.12
C ILE A 456 8.81 -2.94 27.68
N GLN A 457 9.76 -2.11 27.24
CA GLN A 457 9.81 -1.65 25.87
C GLN A 457 10.36 -2.75 24.96
N VAL A 458 9.69 -2.94 23.82
CA VAL A 458 10.19 -3.76 22.70
C VAL A 458 10.15 -2.93 21.41
N PRO A 459 11.03 -3.20 20.42
CA PRO A 459 11.10 -2.38 19.21
C PRO A 459 9.85 -2.54 18.34
N CYS A 460 9.22 -3.71 18.45
CA CYS A 460 7.91 -4.04 17.95
C CYS A 460 7.38 -5.22 18.78
N ALA A 461 6.07 -5.40 18.84
CA ALA A 461 5.49 -6.59 19.45
C ALA A 461 6.00 -7.89 18.79
N GLY A 462 6.40 -7.84 17.52
CA GLY A 462 6.99 -8.97 16.81
C GLY A 462 8.28 -9.51 17.41
N LYS A 463 8.98 -8.76 18.27
CA LYS A 463 10.17 -9.22 19.01
C LYS A 463 9.83 -9.97 20.31
N ILE A 464 8.56 -9.96 20.73
CA ILE A 464 8.16 -10.61 21.97
C ILE A 464 8.22 -12.12 21.73
N ASP A 465 9.20 -12.74 22.35
CA ASP A 465 9.41 -14.17 22.31
C ASP A 465 8.48 -14.87 23.32
N LEU A 466 8.11 -16.11 23.02
CA LEU A 466 7.38 -16.97 23.95
C LEU A 466 8.13 -17.11 25.28
N GLN A 467 9.45 -17.26 25.23
CA GLN A 467 10.28 -17.38 26.42
C GLN A 467 10.18 -16.15 27.33
N TYR A 468 10.02 -14.95 26.77
CA TYR A 468 9.90 -13.73 27.58
C TYR A 468 8.61 -13.70 28.39
N ILE A 469 7.52 -14.17 27.77
CA ILE A 469 6.22 -14.26 28.43
C ILE A 469 6.31 -15.23 29.61
N LEU A 470 6.94 -16.39 29.39
CA LEU A 470 7.14 -17.40 30.43
C LEU A 470 8.09 -16.92 31.53
N ASP A 471 9.20 -16.28 31.17
CA ASP A 471 10.17 -15.70 32.11
C ASP A 471 9.51 -14.66 33.03
N ALA A 472 8.54 -13.88 32.53
CA ALA A 472 7.79 -12.95 33.35
C ALA A 472 7.00 -13.65 34.46
N PHE A 473 6.33 -14.77 34.14
CA PHE A 473 5.62 -15.57 35.14
C PHE A 473 6.58 -16.23 36.14
N VAL A 474 7.68 -16.81 35.66
CA VAL A 474 8.72 -17.43 36.51
C VAL A 474 9.36 -16.40 37.44
N SER A 475 9.52 -15.17 36.98
CA SER A 475 10.06 -14.05 37.76
C SER A 475 9.03 -13.43 38.72
N GLY A 476 7.81 -13.99 38.80
CA GLY A 476 6.80 -13.61 39.78
C GLY A 476 5.78 -12.57 39.31
N ALA A 477 5.55 -12.39 38.01
CA ALA A 477 4.39 -11.64 37.52
C ALA A 477 3.09 -12.40 37.83
N ASP A 478 2.09 -11.71 38.37
CA ASP A 478 0.75 -12.26 38.57
C ASP A 478 -0.10 -12.18 37.29
N GLY A 479 0.24 -11.22 36.41
CA GLY A 479 -0.35 -11.05 35.09
C GLY A 479 0.63 -10.47 34.06
N VAL A 480 0.44 -10.84 32.79
CA VAL A 480 1.26 -10.39 31.65
C VAL A 480 0.36 -9.80 30.56
N LEU A 481 0.75 -8.63 30.06
CA LEU A 481 0.12 -7.95 28.94
C LEU A 481 1.10 -7.88 27.77
N VAL A 482 0.63 -8.24 26.58
CA VAL A 482 1.34 -8.01 25.32
C VAL A 482 0.55 -6.99 24.53
N MET A 483 1.12 -5.81 24.33
CA MET A 483 0.44 -4.68 23.73
C MET A 483 1.07 -4.24 22.40
N ALA A 484 0.28 -4.28 21.34
CA ALA A 484 0.72 -4.06 19.97
C ALA A 484 -0.09 -2.98 19.23
N CYS A 485 0.26 -2.71 17.97
CA CYS A 485 -0.56 -1.88 17.07
C CYS A 485 -1.87 -2.60 16.70
N HIS A 486 -2.91 -1.85 16.35
CA HIS A 486 -4.13 -2.45 15.77
C HIS A 486 -3.85 -3.26 14.50
N PRO A 487 -4.66 -4.31 14.23
CA PRO A 487 -4.64 -5.00 12.94
C PRO A 487 -4.76 -3.99 11.78
N GLY A 488 -4.00 -4.21 10.71
CA GLY A 488 -3.90 -3.29 9.57
C GLY A 488 -3.04 -2.03 9.80
N ASN A 489 -2.71 -1.68 11.05
CA ASN A 489 -1.93 -0.48 11.39
C ASN A 489 -0.54 -0.79 11.96
N CYS A 490 -0.05 -2.01 11.77
CA CYS A 490 1.27 -2.38 12.26
C CYS A 490 2.37 -1.70 11.41
N LYS A 491 3.23 -0.90 12.05
CA LYS A 491 4.41 -0.31 11.39
C LYS A 491 5.36 -1.35 10.77
N SER A 492 5.38 -2.55 11.34
CA SER A 492 6.20 -3.67 10.87
C SER A 492 5.42 -4.67 10.02
N GLU A 493 4.28 -4.26 9.44
CA GLU A 493 3.30 -5.07 8.70
C GLU A 493 2.61 -6.17 9.52
N ARG A 494 3.38 -7.09 10.10
CA ARG A 494 2.87 -8.32 10.71
C ARG A 494 3.32 -8.52 12.17
N GLY A 495 3.99 -7.54 12.76
CA GLY A 495 4.54 -7.67 14.12
C GLY A 495 3.48 -7.91 15.19
N ASN A 496 2.30 -7.30 15.07
CA ASN A 496 1.16 -7.56 15.95
C ASN A 496 0.55 -8.95 15.69
N THR A 497 0.48 -9.39 14.44
CA THR A 497 -0.04 -10.72 14.06
C THR A 497 0.80 -11.84 14.70
N TYR A 498 2.12 -11.80 14.53
CA TYR A 498 3.02 -12.79 15.14
C TYR A 498 2.96 -12.75 16.68
N ALA A 499 2.88 -11.55 17.27
CA ALA A 499 2.72 -11.43 18.73
C ALA A 499 1.40 -12.03 19.22
N GLY A 500 0.31 -11.83 18.50
CA GLY A 500 -0.99 -12.44 18.81
C GLY A 500 -0.92 -13.97 18.80
N TRP A 501 -0.36 -14.57 17.75
CA TRP A 501 -0.17 -16.02 17.66
C TRP A 501 0.66 -16.57 18.82
N ARG A 502 1.79 -15.92 19.17
CA ARG A 502 2.62 -16.35 20.30
C ARG A 502 1.90 -16.21 21.64
N VAL A 503 1.03 -15.21 21.80
CA VAL A 503 0.20 -15.08 23.01
C VAL A 503 -0.81 -16.23 23.09
N GLU A 504 -1.47 -16.59 22.00
CA GLU A 504 -2.37 -17.75 21.95
C GLU A 504 -1.63 -19.06 22.28
N ASP A 505 -0.41 -19.24 21.74
CA ASP A 505 0.45 -20.38 22.07
C ASP A 505 0.85 -20.39 23.55
N ALA A 506 1.28 -19.25 24.08
CA ALA A 506 1.63 -19.08 25.49
C ALA A 506 0.44 -19.38 26.41
N GLN A 507 -0.76 -18.91 26.06
CA GLN A 507 -1.99 -19.20 26.80
C GLN A 507 -2.26 -20.71 26.87
N ARG A 508 -2.08 -21.45 25.77
CA ARG A 508 -2.21 -22.91 25.74
C ARG A 508 -1.18 -23.61 26.64
N LEU A 509 0.07 -23.13 26.63
CA LEU A 509 1.14 -23.69 27.45
C LEU A 509 0.92 -23.47 28.94
N ILE A 510 0.55 -22.24 29.35
CA ILE A 510 0.28 -21.96 30.77
C ILE A 510 -0.98 -22.69 31.26
N ALA A 511 -2.00 -22.86 30.40
CA ALA A 511 -3.17 -23.69 30.70
C ALA A 511 -2.75 -25.15 31.00
N GLY A 512 -1.90 -25.71 30.13
CA GLY A 512 -1.37 -27.06 30.29
C GLY A 512 -0.51 -27.23 31.56
N ALA A 513 0.13 -26.15 32.01
CA ALA A 513 0.87 -26.09 33.27
C ALA A 513 -0.02 -25.83 34.52
N GLY A 514 -1.35 -25.70 34.34
CA GLY A 514 -2.31 -25.49 35.43
C GLY A 514 -2.45 -24.05 35.92
N LEU A 515 -2.01 -23.07 35.12
CA LEU A 515 -2.25 -21.63 35.34
C LEU A 515 -3.46 -21.16 34.56
N GLU A 516 -4.16 -20.16 35.10
CA GLU A 516 -5.32 -19.57 34.44
C GLU A 516 -4.88 -18.76 33.19
N PRO A 517 -5.34 -19.10 31.97
CA PRO A 517 -4.94 -18.43 30.73
C PRO A 517 -5.20 -16.92 30.72
N GLU A 518 -6.21 -16.47 31.46
CA GLU A 518 -6.60 -15.07 31.61
C GLU A 518 -5.54 -14.22 32.33
N ARG A 519 -4.51 -14.84 32.91
CA ARG A 519 -3.32 -14.14 33.42
C ARG A 519 -2.43 -13.59 32.30
N LEU A 520 -2.65 -14.00 31.06
CA LEU A 520 -1.97 -13.45 29.88
C LEU A 520 -3.01 -12.87 28.92
N ARG A 521 -2.80 -11.63 28.49
CA ARG A 521 -3.70 -10.94 27.55
C ARG A 521 -2.94 -10.23 26.44
N PHE A 522 -3.39 -10.45 25.21
CA PHE A 522 -3.05 -9.63 24.05
C PHE A 522 -4.00 -8.43 23.95
N ALA A 523 -3.45 -7.24 23.72
CA ALA A 523 -4.24 -6.04 23.48
C ALA A 523 -3.62 -5.18 22.37
N THR A 524 -4.45 -4.40 21.69
CA THR A 524 -4.00 -3.53 20.61
C THR A 524 -4.39 -2.09 20.86
N LEU A 525 -3.47 -1.18 20.57
CA LEU A 525 -3.59 0.26 20.82
C LEU A 525 -2.94 1.05 19.68
N ALA A 526 -3.45 2.26 19.43
CA ALA A 526 -2.75 3.31 18.70
C ALA A 526 -1.97 4.21 19.68
N ALA A 527 -1.01 5.00 19.16
CA ALA A 527 -0.12 5.83 19.98
C ALA A 527 -0.85 6.92 20.80
N ASN A 528 -2.04 7.34 20.36
CA ASN A 528 -2.87 8.37 21.00
C ASN A 528 -3.93 7.82 21.96
N MET A 529 -3.90 6.51 22.28
CA MET A 529 -4.93 5.84 23.07
C MET A 529 -4.55 5.69 24.55
N GLY A 530 -4.16 6.79 25.20
CA GLY A 530 -3.75 6.77 26.62
C GLY A 530 -4.88 6.33 27.57
N THR A 531 -6.13 6.74 27.29
CA THR A 531 -7.30 6.33 28.07
C THR A 531 -7.59 4.83 27.92
N ASP A 532 -7.46 4.27 26.72
CA ASP A 532 -7.64 2.83 26.51
C ASP A 532 -6.49 2.03 27.13
N PHE A 533 -5.25 2.53 27.06
CA PHE A 533 -4.12 1.92 27.77
C PHE A 533 -4.43 1.81 29.27
N GLN A 534 -4.90 2.91 29.88
CA GLN A 534 -5.33 2.93 31.28
C GLN A 534 -6.43 1.90 31.55
N ALA A 535 -7.48 1.88 30.73
CA ALA A 535 -8.60 0.96 30.89
C ALA A 535 -8.15 -0.51 30.83
N ILE A 536 -7.27 -0.86 29.89
CA ILE A 536 -6.76 -2.22 29.74
C ILE A 536 -5.94 -2.65 30.96
N VAL A 537 -5.06 -1.78 31.49
CA VAL A 537 -4.23 -2.16 32.65
C VAL A 537 -5.04 -2.26 33.94
N ILE A 538 -6.06 -1.41 34.13
CA ILE A 538 -6.98 -1.49 35.27
C ILE A 538 -7.83 -2.76 35.18
N ASP A 539 -8.36 -3.06 34.00
CA ASP A 539 -9.14 -4.28 33.76
C ASP A 539 -8.28 -5.53 34.01
N MET A 540 -7.01 -5.51 33.61
CA MET A 540 -6.06 -6.57 33.93
C MET A 540 -5.83 -6.69 35.44
N GLU A 541 -5.63 -5.57 36.14
CA GLU A 541 -5.47 -5.58 37.60
C GLU A 541 -6.68 -6.22 38.30
N GLN A 542 -7.89 -5.81 37.93
CA GLN A 542 -9.12 -6.37 38.49
C GLN A 542 -9.22 -7.87 38.18
N LYS A 543 -8.95 -8.28 36.93
CA LYS A 543 -8.98 -9.68 36.54
C LYS A 543 -8.01 -10.53 37.36
N ILE A 544 -6.79 -10.06 37.60
CA ILE A 544 -5.81 -10.77 38.43
C ILE A 544 -6.25 -10.83 39.88
N ARG A 545 -6.86 -9.77 40.43
CA ARG A 545 -7.42 -9.80 41.79
C ARG A 545 -8.52 -10.85 41.93
N ASP A 546 -9.39 -10.98 40.93
CA ASP A 546 -10.48 -11.97 40.92
C ASP A 546 -9.97 -13.41 40.82
N LEU A 547 -8.88 -13.63 40.08
CA LEU A 547 -8.21 -14.94 39.99
C LEU A 547 -7.40 -15.30 41.25
N GLY A 548 -7.07 -14.30 42.07
CA GLY A 548 -6.22 -14.47 43.24
C GLY A 548 -4.74 -14.68 42.91
N LYS A 549 -3.96 -14.98 43.94
CA LYS A 549 -2.50 -15.13 43.83
C LYS A 549 -2.11 -16.26 42.87
N SER A 550 -1.08 -16.00 42.07
CA SER A 550 -0.52 -17.03 41.18
C SER A 550 -0.01 -18.23 41.98
N ARG A 551 -0.21 -19.43 41.46
CA ARG A 551 0.30 -20.69 42.06
C ARG A 551 1.81 -20.88 41.90
N LEU A 552 2.46 -20.04 41.09
CA LEU A 552 3.91 -19.99 40.95
C LEU A 552 4.61 -19.20 42.07
N ARG A 553 3.84 -18.53 42.95
CA ARG A 553 4.33 -17.76 44.09
C ARG A 553 4.15 -18.50 45.41
#